data_AF-A0A7Y4DT82-F1
#
_entry.id   AF-A0A7Y4DT82-F1
#
_cell.length_a   1.000
_cell.length_b   1.000
_cell.length_c   1.000
_cell.angle_alpha   90.00
_cell.angle_beta   90.00
_cell.angle_gamma   90.00
#
_symmetry.space_group_name_H-M   'P 1'
#
loop_
_entity.id
_entity.type
_entity.pdbx_description
1 polymer ?
#
loop_
_entity_poly.entity_id
_entity_poly.type
_entity_poly.pdbx_seq_one_letter_code
_entity_poly.pdbx_strand_id
1 'polypeptide(L)'
;MKLKSIFLACLSATALSGCLSVPIEELQPTADQETIDTAIEHLSDIKGMTITENGVIYYVESLPGNSRWSTVHISELSYRYSCEDLRWFVDRGMIVRMRFQGNSGTTQDYDLERCETESPTKLYESKQ
;
A
#
# COMPACT_ATOMS: atom_id res chain seq x y z
N MET A 1 -47.44 -37.75 4.45
CA MET A 1 -47.53 -36.29 4.20
C MET A 1 -47.01 -35.52 5.41
N LYS A 2 -46.13 -34.53 5.15
CA LYS A 2 -45.66 -33.40 6.01
C LYS A 2 -44.12 -33.36 6.13
N LEU A 3 -43.46 -32.89 5.07
CA LEU A 3 -42.16 -32.23 5.20
C LEU A 3 -42.40 -30.85 5.83
N LYS A 4 -41.76 -30.58 6.97
CA LYS A 4 -41.63 -29.22 7.49
C LYS A 4 -40.37 -28.62 6.86
N SER A 5 -40.54 -27.73 5.90
CA SER A 5 -39.46 -26.99 5.24
C SER A 5 -38.80 -26.06 6.25
N ILE A 6 -37.55 -26.35 6.63
CA ILE A 6 -36.68 -25.41 7.34
C ILE A 6 -36.01 -24.58 6.26
N PHE A 7 -36.53 -23.39 6.00
CA PHE A 7 -35.85 -22.38 5.20
C PHE A 7 -34.69 -21.81 6.03
N LEU A 8 -33.48 -22.30 5.78
CA LEU A 8 -32.26 -21.65 6.22
C LEU A 8 -32.06 -20.40 5.36
N ALA A 9 -32.45 -19.24 5.89
CA ALA A 9 -32.08 -17.96 5.29
C ALA A 9 -30.60 -17.71 5.57
N CYS A 10 -29.73 -18.09 4.64
CA CYS A 10 -28.37 -17.56 4.58
C CYS A 10 -28.46 -16.06 4.30
N LEU A 11 -28.49 -15.25 5.35
CA LEU A 11 -28.18 -13.83 5.24
C LEU A 11 -26.69 -13.71 4.90
N SER A 12 -26.38 -13.71 3.61
CA SER A 12 -25.13 -13.20 3.09
C SER A 12 -25.09 -11.71 3.39
N ALA A 13 -24.59 -11.36 4.58
CA ALA A 13 -24.16 -10.02 4.90
C ALA A 13 -22.94 -9.73 4.03
N THR A 14 -23.18 -9.17 2.84
CA THR A 14 -22.15 -8.46 2.09
C THR A 14 -21.81 -7.24 2.93
N ALA A 15 -20.85 -7.39 3.84
CA ALA A 15 -20.19 -6.25 4.45
C ALA A 15 -19.63 -5.44 3.28
N LEU A 16 -20.25 -4.29 2.98
CA LEU A 16 -19.60 -3.27 2.18
C LEU A 16 -18.40 -2.81 3.00
N SER A 17 -17.24 -3.44 2.80
CA SER A 17 -15.95 -2.86 3.14
C SER A 17 -15.74 -1.69 2.18
N GLY A 18 -16.42 -0.57 2.44
CA GLY A 18 -15.99 0.70 1.89
C GLY A 18 -14.56 0.90 2.35
N CYS A 19 -13.62 1.00 1.41
CA CYS A 19 -12.19 1.14 1.66
C CYS A 19 -11.90 2.42 2.46
N LEU A 20 -12.08 2.37 3.77
CA LEU A 20 -11.40 3.26 4.69
C LEU A 20 -9.94 2.80 4.69
N SER A 21 -9.03 3.70 4.33
CA SER A 21 -7.60 3.41 4.44
C SER A 21 -7.30 3.03 5.88
N VAL A 22 -6.76 1.83 6.09
CA VAL A 22 -6.38 1.34 7.42
C VAL A 22 -5.41 2.36 8.05
N PRO A 23 -5.59 2.78 9.31
CA PRO A 23 -4.63 3.63 10.01
C PRO A 23 -3.21 3.04 9.92
N ILE A 24 -2.19 3.91 9.89
CA ILE A 24 -0.81 3.42 9.70
C ILE A 24 -0.35 2.57 10.88
N GLU A 25 -0.86 2.86 12.07
CA GLU A 25 -0.60 2.15 13.32
C GLU A 25 -1.25 0.76 13.37
N GLU A 26 -2.29 0.53 12.55
CA GLU A 26 -2.98 -0.76 12.46
C GLU A 26 -2.35 -1.72 11.45
N LEU A 27 -1.42 -1.23 10.61
CA LEU A 27 -0.63 -2.08 9.74
C LEU A 27 0.22 -3.04 10.58
N GLN A 28 0.40 -4.27 10.08
CA GLN A 28 1.12 -5.34 10.77
C GLN A 28 2.37 -5.77 9.97
N PRO A 29 3.42 -4.94 9.89
CA PRO A 29 4.71 -5.38 9.37
C PRO A 29 5.28 -6.53 10.21
N THR A 30 6.10 -7.37 9.59
CA THR A 30 6.78 -8.51 10.24
C THR A 30 8.29 -8.30 10.36
N ALA A 31 8.78 -7.11 10.03
CA ALA A 31 10.20 -6.77 10.11
C ALA A 31 10.73 -6.85 11.54
N ASP A 32 11.98 -7.31 11.66
CA ASP A 32 12.72 -7.24 12.91
C ASP A 32 13.27 -5.84 13.17
N GLN A 33 13.72 -5.60 14.41
CA GLN A 33 14.23 -4.29 14.81
C GLN A 33 15.48 -3.89 14.02
N GLU A 34 16.35 -4.84 13.66
CA GLU A 34 17.55 -4.56 12.86
C GLU A 34 17.19 -3.97 11.50
N THR A 35 16.18 -4.52 10.84
CA THR A 35 15.66 -4.01 9.57
C THR A 35 15.06 -2.62 9.73
N ILE A 36 14.30 -2.39 10.80
CA ILE A 36 13.68 -1.09 11.09
C ILE A 36 14.75 -0.02 11.36
N ASP A 37 15.75 -0.33 12.16
CA ASP A 37 16.86 0.57 12.48
C ASP A 37 17.67 0.91 11.22
N THR A 38 17.90 -0.09 10.35
CA THR A 38 18.55 0.11 9.04
C THR A 38 17.74 1.06 8.16
N ALA A 39 16.40 0.93 8.15
CA ALA A 39 15.54 1.83 7.39
C ALA A 39 15.59 3.26 7.95
N ILE A 40 15.56 3.42 9.27
CA ILE A 40 15.72 4.73 9.92
C ILE A 40 17.07 5.36 9.53
N GLU A 41 18.17 4.61 9.65
CA GLU A 41 19.51 5.11 9.36
C GLU A 41 19.65 5.61 7.91
N HIS A 42 19.11 4.87 6.94
CA HIS A 42 19.35 5.15 5.53
C HIS A 42 18.28 6.00 4.85
N LEU A 43 17.06 6.05 5.38
CA LEU A 43 15.93 6.64 4.68
C LEU A 43 15.35 7.88 5.39
N SER A 44 15.66 8.13 6.66
CA SER A 44 15.06 9.23 7.42
C SER A 44 15.38 10.63 6.87
N ASP A 45 16.46 10.80 6.12
CA ASP A 45 16.83 12.09 5.50
C ASP A 45 16.07 12.36 4.19
N ILE A 46 15.30 11.39 3.68
CA ILE A 46 14.53 11.55 2.44
C ILE A 46 13.31 12.42 2.72
N LYS A 47 13.25 13.58 2.05
CA LYS A 47 12.12 14.50 2.18
C LYS A 47 10.79 13.81 1.84
N GLY A 48 9.84 13.91 2.77
CA GLY A 48 8.51 13.31 2.61
C GLY A 48 8.45 11.85 3.05
N MET A 49 9.55 11.27 3.53
CA MET A 49 9.59 9.92 4.08
C MET A 49 9.58 9.94 5.61
N THR A 50 8.96 8.95 6.22
CA THR A 50 8.94 8.71 7.67
C THR A 50 8.93 7.21 7.90
N ILE A 51 9.72 6.73 8.85
CA ILE A 51 9.78 5.33 9.21
C ILE A 51 9.16 5.20 10.59
N THR A 52 8.15 4.35 10.72
CA THR A 52 7.48 4.11 12.00
C THR A 52 8.22 3.05 12.81
N GLU A 53 8.06 3.10 14.14
CA GLU A 53 8.67 2.12 15.05
C GLU A 53 8.14 0.69 14.83
N ASN A 54 6.95 0.53 14.26
CA ASN A 54 6.39 -0.79 13.91
C ASN A 54 6.80 -1.28 12.50
N GLY A 55 7.67 -0.57 11.79
CA GLY A 55 8.24 -1.06 10.52
C GLY A 55 7.47 -0.69 9.25
N VAL A 56 6.80 0.47 9.24
CA VAL A 56 6.20 1.04 8.04
C VAL A 56 7.08 2.16 7.49
N ILE A 57 7.46 2.06 6.20
CA ILE A 57 8.06 3.16 5.45
C ILE A 57 6.93 3.97 4.83
N TYR A 58 6.72 5.18 5.33
CA TYR A 58 5.65 6.05 4.89
C TYR A 58 6.17 7.21 4.05
N TYR A 59 5.75 7.27 2.79
CA TYR A 59 6.14 8.33 1.87
C TYR A 59 4.93 9.16 1.43
N VAL A 60 5.05 10.48 1.52
CA VAL A 60 4.02 11.44 1.12
C VAL A 60 4.49 12.28 -0.06
N GLU A 61 3.76 12.21 -1.16
CA GLU A 61 3.98 13.04 -2.35
C GLU A 61 2.79 13.98 -2.57
N SER A 62 3.06 15.21 -3.02
CA SER A 62 2.05 16.23 -3.27
C SER A 62 2.31 16.94 -4.59
N LEU A 63 1.25 17.22 -5.36
CA LEU A 63 1.35 18.06 -6.55
C LEU A 63 1.05 19.54 -6.23
N PRO A 64 1.66 20.48 -6.95
CA PRO A 64 1.39 21.90 -6.78
C PRO A 64 0.04 22.32 -7.37
N GLY A 65 -0.59 23.32 -6.74
CA GLY A 65 -1.74 24.04 -7.28
C GLY A 65 -2.97 23.17 -7.53
N ASN A 66 -3.61 23.36 -8.70
CA ASN A 66 -4.83 22.66 -9.11
C ASN A 66 -4.55 21.38 -9.91
N SER A 67 -3.34 20.83 -9.80
CA SER A 67 -2.95 19.59 -10.47
C SER A 67 -3.75 18.40 -9.94
N ARG A 68 -3.90 17.37 -10.77
CA ARG A 68 -4.64 16.15 -10.43
C ARG A 68 -3.75 14.94 -10.68
N TRP A 69 -3.77 13.99 -9.75
CA TRP A 69 -3.09 12.72 -9.93
C TRP A 69 -3.78 11.85 -10.98
N SER A 70 -2.96 11.22 -11.83
CA SER A 70 -3.40 10.13 -12.69
C SER A 70 -3.33 8.82 -11.91
N THR A 71 -4.42 8.05 -11.88
CA THR A 71 -4.45 6.74 -11.18
C THR A 71 -3.40 5.78 -11.73
N VAL A 72 -3.18 5.76 -13.05
CA VAL A 72 -2.15 4.91 -13.68
C VAL A 72 -0.75 5.32 -13.20
N HIS A 73 -0.51 6.62 -13.06
CA HIS A 73 0.77 7.13 -12.59
C HIS A 73 0.99 6.84 -11.10
N ILE A 74 -0.06 6.94 -10.28
CA ILE A 74 -0.01 6.52 -8.87
C ILE A 74 0.36 5.05 -8.77
N SER A 75 -0.36 4.16 -9.48
CA SER A 75 -0.09 2.72 -9.44
C SER A 75 1.36 2.42 -9.86
N GLU A 76 1.82 3.05 -10.95
CA GLU A 76 3.19 2.89 -11.44
C GLU A 76 4.23 3.32 -10.40
N LEU A 77 4.16 4.56 -9.90
CA LEU A 77 5.13 5.07 -8.94
C LEU A 77 5.10 4.26 -7.65
N SER A 78 3.91 3.90 -7.17
CA SER A 78 3.80 3.15 -5.93
C SER A 78 4.46 1.78 -6.04
N TYR A 79 4.25 1.08 -7.16
CA TYR A 79 4.88 -0.20 -7.42
C TYR A 79 6.41 -0.04 -7.49
N ARG A 80 6.92 0.90 -8.29
CA ARG A 80 8.38 1.05 -8.46
C ARG A 80 9.08 1.39 -7.16
N TYR A 81 8.58 2.38 -6.43
CA TYR A 81 9.20 2.76 -5.17
C TYR A 81 9.14 1.63 -4.14
N SER A 82 8.01 0.92 -4.05
CA SER A 82 7.83 -0.10 -3.01
C SER A 82 8.50 -1.43 -3.37
N CYS A 83 8.25 -1.92 -4.58
CA CYS A 83 8.59 -3.27 -5.03
C CYS A 83 9.88 -3.36 -5.85
N GLU A 84 10.44 -2.23 -6.29
CA GLU A 84 11.75 -2.19 -6.96
C GLU A 84 12.79 -1.49 -6.05
N ASP A 85 12.58 -0.22 -5.72
CA ASP A 85 13.59 0.60 -5.02
C ASP A 85 13.74 0.22 -3.54
N LEU A 86 12.62 0.02 -2.83
CA LEU A 86 12.59 -0.37 -1.41
C LEU A 86 12.44 -1.87 -1.19
N ARG A 87 12.66 -2.66 -2.25
CA ARG A 87 12.42 -4.11 -2.25
C ARG A 87 13.13 -4.84 -1.11
N TRP A 88 14.35 -4.44 -0.79
CA TRP A 88 15.15 -5.04 0.28
C TRP A 88 14.44 -5.00 1.66
N PHE A 89 13.74 -3.90 1.95
CA PHE A 89 12.99 -3.71 3.18
C PHE A 89 11.68 -4.51 3.17
N VAL A 90 10.97 -4.50 2.03
CA VAL A 90 9.74 -5.27 1.84
C VAL A 90 9.98 -6.78 1.97
N ASP A 91 11.07 -7.29 1.38
CA ASP A 91 11.50 -8.70 1.52
C ASP A 91 11.78 -9.08 2.97
N ARG A 92 12.08 -8.10 3.82
CA ARG A 92 12.34 -8.27 5.26
C ARG A 92 11.13 -7.95 6.11
N GLY A 93 9.95 -7.84 5.51
CA GLY A 93 8.69 -7.72 6.23
C GLY A 93 8.31 -6.30 6.62
N MET A 94 8.98 -5.26 6.09
CA MET A 94 8.46 -3.90 6.19
C MET A 94 7.30 -3.69 5.24
N ILE A 95 6.41 -2.77 5.57
CA ILE A 95 5.33 -2.32 4.66
C ILE A 95 5.69 -0.93 4.15
N VAL A 96 5.55 -0.70 2.85
CA VAL A 96 5.70 0.63 2.25
C VAL A 96 4.31 1.23 2.01
N ARG A 97 4.04 2.40 2.60
CA ARG A 97 2.83 3.17 2.38
C ARG A 97 3.13 4.41 1.56
N MET A 98 2.58 4.45 0.36
CA MET A 98 2.67 5.58 -0.56
C MET A 98 1.38 6.41 -0.47
N ARG A 99 1.49 7.68 -0.06
CA ARG A 99 0.35 8.62 -0.02
C ARG A 99 0.55 9.75 -1.00
N PHE A 100 -0.33 9.77 -2.00
CA PHE A 100 -0.43 10.86 -2.96
C PHE A 100 -1.49 11.83 -2.45
N GLN A 101 -1.07 13.02 -2.03
CA GLN A 101 -1.95 14.06 -1.48
C GLN A 101 -2.39 15.03 -2.58
N GLY A 102 -3.65 15.45 -2.52
CA GLY A 102 -4.25 16.39 -3.47
C GLY A 102 -5.36 15.75 -4.32
N ASN A 103 -5.76 16.42 -5.39
CA ASN A 103 -6.91 16.00 -6.19
C ASN A 103 -6.66 14.61 -6.81
N SER A 104 -7.59 13.68 -6.55
CA SER A 104 -7.53 12.27 -6.99
C SER A 104 -6.32 11.50 -6.48
N GLY A 105 -5.65 12.01 -5.45
CA GLY A 105 -4.62 11.28 -4.74
C GLY A 105 -5.21 10.08 -3.99
N THR A 106 -4.41 9.03 -3.85
CA THR A 106 -4.78 7.81 -3.11
C THR A 106 -3.64 7.37 -2.21
N THR A 107 -3.95 6.50 -1.26
CA THR A 107 -2.95 5.76 -0.47
C THR A 107 -2.84 4.34 -1.00
N GLN A 108 -1.61 3.85 -1.15
CA GLN A 108 -1.30 2.50 -1.59
C GLN A 108 -0.32 1.86 -0.60
N ASP A 109 -0.65 0.70 -0.08
CA ASP A 109 0.20 -0.07 0.82
C ASP A 109 0.75 -1.28 0.08
N TYR A 110 2.05 -1.53 0.24
CA TYR A 110 2.76 -2.64 -0.39
C TYR A 110 3.52 -3.42 0.68
N ASP A 111 3.15 -4.68 0.79
CA ASP A 111 3.89 -5.72 1.51
C ASP A 111 4.49 -6.71 0.49
N LEU A 112 5.15 -7.75 1.00
CA LEU A 112 5.76 -8.77 0.16
C LEU A 112 4.73 -9.48 -0.73
N GLU A 113 3.56 -9.84 -0.20
CA GLU A 113 2.51 -10.53 -0.96
C GLU A 113 2.06 -9.71 -2.16
N ARG A 114 1.80 -8.41 -1.95
CA ARG A 114 1.40 -7.52 -3.02
C ARG A 114 2.49 -7.32 -4.06
N CYS A 115 3.75 -7.16 -3.63
CA CYS A 115 4.87 -7.02 -4.56
C CYS A 115 5.14 -8.27 -5.41
N GLU A 116 4.79 -9.46 -4.93
CA GLU A 116 4.91 -10.72 -5.68
C GLU A 116 3.74 -10.98 -6.64
N THR A 117 2.58 -10.35 -6.39
CA THR A 117 1.34 -10.64 -7.13
C THR A 117 0.93 -9.52 -8.09
N GLU A 118 1.30 -8.28 -7.78
CA GLU A 118 1.08 -7.12 -8.65
C GLU A 118 2.22 -6.99 -9.66
N SER A 119 1.95 -6.35 -10.80
CA SER A 119 2.95 -6.00 -11.79
C SER A 119 2.85 -4.51 -12.10
N PRO A 120 3.96 -3.85 -12.47
CA PRO A 120 3.91 -2.43 -12.80
C PRO A 120 2.99 -2.21 -14.00
N THR A 121 2.52 -0.98 -14.14
CA THR A 121 1.82 -0.58 -15.34
C THR A 121 2.82 -0.48 -16.50
N LYS A 122 2.30 -0.36 -17.73
CA LYS A 122 3.14 -0.18 -18.92
C LYS A 122 3.44 1.29 -19.21
N LEU A 123 3.32 2.17 -18.21
CA LEU A 123 3.39 3.62 -18.42
C LEU A 123 4.74 4.05 -19.02
N TYR A 124 5.83 3.39 -18.63
CA TYR A 124 7.19 3.69 -19.09
C TYR A 124 7.77 2.63 -20.05
N GLU A 125 7.00 1.61 -20.42
CA GLU A 125 7.41 0.71 -21.51
C GLU A 125 7.41 1.51 -22.82
N SER A 126 8.57 1.65 -23.45
CA SER A 126 8.67 2.25 -24.78
C SER A 126 7.77 1.47 -25.74
N LYS A 127 6.87 2.16 -26.46
CA LYS A 127 6.13 1.53 -27.55
C LYS A 127 7.14 1.02 -28.58
N GLN A 128 7.35 -0.29 -28.63
CA GLN A 128 8.04 -0.94 -29.75
C GLN A 128 7.22 -0.77 -31.02
#